data_AF-A0AAE9DIE9-F1
#
_entry.id   AF-A0AAE9DIE9-F1
#
_cell.length_a   1.000
_cell.length_b   1.000
_cell.length_c   1.000
_cell.angle_alpha   90.00
_cell.angle_beta   90.00
_cell.angle_gamma   90.00
#
_symmetry.space_group_name_H-M   'P 1'
#
loop_
_entity.id
_entity.type
_entity.pdbx_description
1 polymer ?
#
loop_
_entity_poly.entity_id
_entity_poly.type
_entity_poly.pdbx_seq_one_letter_code
_entity_poly.pdbx_strand_id
1 'polypeptide(L)'
;MRLTALLLFLLSVTVWDIDGSCIKPKATRSYVHSLFENSDVILAGIISGISYRVDSLYIENITVTPRRIYKGREYLDEGKIIVIGNVLETEPCAHRLLASDVRIFALTNQQGTFLLDAPMIRVSLPVFDTFYTISRKQAHRKRRRTKQAICESSLCPFGSKCGLKTGVCECKAKCRVVTDVVCGSDHTSYSSFCHLSVRSCVLAKKGVRLRVASKGPCSKFYIPPISPSLFSTHLTPHNNHIVFVYSIDICCSCHWSV
;
A
#
# COMPACT_ATOMS: atom_id res chain seq x y z
N MET A 1 55.11 30.29 -10.09
CA MET A 1 55.00 28.83 -10.31
C MET A 1 54.54 28.23 -9.00
N ARG A 2 53.36 27.63 -8.81
CA ARG A 2 52.42 26.98 -9.73
C ARG A 2 50.98 27.33 -9.29
N LEU A 3 50.31 28.15 -10.11
CA LEU A 3 48.87 28.00 -10.35
C LEU A 3 48.66 26.61 -11.00
N THR A 4 47.44 26.06 -10.87
CA THR A 4 46.89 24.84 -11.52
C THR A 4 46.95 23.52 -10.73
N ALA A 5 46.09 23.38 -9.72
CA ALA A 5 45.70 22.05 -9.21
C ALA A 5 44.31 22.01 -8.52
N LEU A 6 43.35 22.84 -8.96
CA LEU A 6 42.01 22.87 -8.35
C LEU A 6 40.87 22.91 -9.39
N LEU A 7 41.12 22.36 -10.59
CA LEU A 7 40.17 22.38 -11.71
C LEU A 7 39.95 21.03 -12.41
N LEU A 8 40.29 19.90 -11.77
CA LEU A 8 39.98 18.56 -12.30
C LEU A 8 39.60 17.58 -11.19
N PHE A 9 38.43 17.80 -10.59
CA PHE A 9 37.62 16.72 -10.02
C PHE A 9 36.18 16.92 -10.48
N LEU A 10 36.03 16.98 -11.81
CA LEU A 10 34.78 16.64 -12.46
C LEU A 10 34.64 15.12 -12.43
N LEU A 11 33.43 14.70 -12.07
CA LEU A 11 32.76 13.46 -12.43
C LEU A 11 32.72 12.33 -11.40
N SER A 12 31.45 12.06 -11.03
CA SER A 12 30.86 10.81 -10.57
C SER A 12 31.34 10.25 -9.23
N VAL A 13 30.81 10.79 -8.13
CA VAL A 13 29.98 9.98 -7.24
C VAL A 13 28.92 10.90 -6.59
N THR A 14 27.96 11.39 -7.38
CA THR A 14 26.62 11.49 -6.78
C THR A 14 26.25 10.04 -6.57
N VAL A 15 26.31 9.58 -5.33
CA VAL A 15 25.52 8.42 -4.91
C VAL A 15 24.10 8.83 -5.28
N TRP A 16 23.66 8.35 -6.45
CA TRP A 16 22.24 8.26 -6.72
C TRP A 16 21.77 7.32 -5.63
N ASP A 17 21.18 7.86 -4.57
CA ASP A 17 20.20 7.10 -3.80
C ASP A 17 19.23 6.58 -4.86
N ILE A 18 19.42 5.34 -5.30
CA ILE A 18 18.42 4.58 -6.05
C ILE A 18 17.36 4.17 -5.03
N ASP A 19 16.75 5.16 -4.41
CA ASP A 19 15.45 5.04 -3.81
C ASP A 19 14.47 5.33 -4.94
N GLY A 20 14.06 4.27 -5.64
CA GLY A 20 13.11 4.31 -6.75
C GLY A 20 11.97 5.26 -6.44
N SER A 21 12.02 6.46 -7.03
CA SER A 21 11.15 7.54 -6.62
C SER A 21 9.74 7.24 -7.10
N CYS A 22 8.90 7.00 -6.10
CA CYS A 22 7.49 6.74 -6.17
C CYS A 22 6.72 8.01 -6.58
N ILE A 23 7.01 8.56 -7.77
CA ILE A 23 6.48 9.84 -8.23
C ILE A 23 4.99 9.65 -8.54
N LYS A 24 4.15 10.32 -7.77
CA LYS A 24 2.70 10.33 -7.99
C LYS A 24 2.26 11.68 -8.55
N PRO A 25 1.33 11.69 -9.53
CA PRO A 25 0.77 12.94 -10.00
C PRO A 25 0.08 13.65 -8.84
N LYS A 26 0.35 14.95 -8.71
CA LYS A 26 -0.38 15.79 -7.77
C LYS A 26 -1.81 15.92 -8.29
N ALA A 27 -2.80 15.68 -7.43
CA ALA A 27 -4.21 15.81 -7.77
C ALA A 27 -4.63 17.29 -7.93
N THR A 28 -4.10 17.95 -8.97
CA THR A 28 -4.46 19.31 -9.38
C THR A 28 -5.86 19.31 -9.97
N ARG A 29 -6.49 20.49 -10.04
CA ARG A 29 -7.84 20.61 -10.63
C ARG A 29 -7.89 20.13 -12.09
N SER A 30 -6.86 20.45 -12.89
CA SER A 30 -6.75 20.02 -14.29
C SER A 30 -6.67 18.50 -14.39
N TYR A 31 -5.80 17.88 -13.59
CA TYR A 31 -5.68 16.42 -13.54
C TYR A 31 -6.99 15.74 -13.10
N VAL A 32 -7.66 16.27 -12.07
CA VAL A 32 -8.95 15.71 -11.66
C VAL A 32 -10.00 15.89 -12.77
N HIS A 33 -10.00 17.01 -13.50
CA HIS A 33 -10.88 17.21 -14.64
C HIS A 33 -10.70 16.14 -15.72
N SER A 34 -9.45 15.87 -16.12
CA SER A 34 -9.16 14.85 -17.13
C SER A 34 -9.59 13.45 -16.68
N LEU A 35 -9.53 13.15 -15.37
CA LEU A 35 -10.08 11.87 -14.86
C LEU A 35 -11.60 11.78 -15.02
N PHE A 36 -12.33 12.87 -14.77
CA PHE A 36 -13.79 12.87 -14.99
C PHE A 36 -14.17 12.75 -16.47
N GLU A 37 -13.31 13.17 -17.38
CA GLU A 37 -13.52 13.03 -18.83
C GLU A 37 -13.22 11.59 -19.29
N ASN A 38 -12.12 11.00 -18.85
CA ASN A 38 -11.60 9.75 -19.42
C ASN A 38 -12.07 8.47 -18.72
N SER A 39 -12.35 8.51 -17.41
CA SER A 39 -12.64 7.30 -16.63
C SER A 39 -14.14 7.06 -16.49
N ASP A 40 -14.60 5.81 -16.58
CA ASP A 40 -16.03 5.45 -16.45
C ASP A 40 -16.54 5.61 -15.01
N VAL A 41 -15.74 5.16 -14.05
CA VAL A 41 -16.09 5.14 -12.63
C VAL A 41 -15.05 5.88 -11.81
N ILE A 42 -15.51 6.74 -10.90
CA ILE A 42 -14.64 7.43 -9.94
C ILE A 42 -15.22 7.24 -8.55
N LEU A 43 -14.44 6.67 -7.63
CA LEU A 43 -14.88 6.45 -6.26
C LEU A 43 -13.75 6.57 -5.24
N ALA A 44 -14.09 6.97 -4.01
CA ALA A 44 -13.26 6.78 -2.83
C ALA A 44 -13.65 5.46 -2.16
N GLY A 45 -12.66 4.64 -1.85
CA GLY A 45 -12.85 3.31 -1.28
C GLY A 45 -11.73 2.89 -0.35
N ILE A 46 -11.94 1.77 0.35
CA ILE A 46 -10.97 1.14 1.23
C ILE A 46 -10.49 -0.15 0.58
N ILE A 47 -9.17 -0.33 0.44
CA ILE A 47 -8.58 -1.60 0.00
C ILE A 47 -8.87 -2.65 1.06
N SER A 48 -9.71 -3.62 0.74
CA SER A 48 -10.14 -4.67 1.67
C SER A 48 -9.27 -5.92 1.61
N GLY A 49 -8.52 -6.10 0.51
CA GLY A 49 -7.63 -7.24 0.27
C GLY A 49 -6.78 -7.00 -0.98
N ILE A 50 -5.60 -7.60 -1.00
CA ILE A 50 -4.63 -7.54 -2.09
C ILE A 50 -4.33 -8.98 -2.49
N SER A 51 -4.49 -9.32 -3.76
CA SER A 51 -4.19 -10.64 -4.30
C SER A 51 -2.87 -10.58 -5.04
N TYR A 52 -2.03 -11.58 -4.82
CA TYR A 52 -0.72 -11.68 -5.44
C TYR A 52 -0.68 -12.87 -6.40
N ARG A 53 0.02 -12.71 -7.52
CA ARG A 53 0.30 -13.82 -8.42
C ARG A 53 1.22 -14.83 -7.73
N VAL A 54 0.87 -16.11 -7.85
CA VAL A 54 1.57 -17.25 -7.22
C VAL A 54 3.07 -17.27 -7.55
N ASP A 55 3.43 -16.91 -8.79
CA ASP A 55 4.79 -17.10 -9.31
C ASP A 55 5.75 -15.94 -9.05
N SER A 56 5.27 -14.78 -8.59
CA SER A 56 6.08 -13.56 -8.64
C SER A 56 5.82 -12.50 -7.57
N LEU A 57 4.99 -12.78 -6.56
CA LEU A 57 4.64 -11.83 -5.48
C LEU A 57 4.14 -10.46 -5.99
N TYR A 58 3.74 -10.40 -7.26
CA TYR A 58 3.23 -9.22 -7.93
C TYR A 58 1.73 -9.08 -7.67
N ILE A 59 1.26 -7.86 -7.40
CA ILE A 59 -0.16 -7.60 -7.18
C ILE A 59 -0.91 -7.88 -8.49
N GLU A 60 -1.77 -8.91 -8.47
CA GLU A 60 -2.63 -9.26 -9.59
C GLU A 60 -3.87 -8.37 -9.60
N ASN A 61 -4.55 -8.30 -8.46
CA ASN A 61 -5.74 -7.48 -8.28
C ASN A 61 -5.87 -6.99 -6.84
N ILE A 62 -6.66 -5.94 -6.66
CA ILE A 62 -7.08 -5.46 -5.34
C ILE A 62 -8.59 -5.49 -5.23
N THR A 63 -9.07 -5.79 -4.02
CA THR A 63 -10.48 -5.75 -3.69
C THR A 63 -10.76 -4.48 -2.90
N VAL A 64 -11.76 -3.71 -3.30
CA VAL A 64 -12.07 -2.41 -2.71
C VAL A 64 -13.51 -2.38 -2.23
N THR A 65 -13.72 -1.87 -1.02
CA THR A 65 -15.04 -1.54 -0.50
C THR A 65 -15.34 -0.07 -0.80
N PRO A 66 -16.31 0.24 -1.68
CA PRO A 66 -16.69 1.62 -2.00
C PRO A 66 -17.20 2.37 -0.77
N ARG A 67 -16.87 3.65 -0.65
CA ARG A 67 -17.36 4.54 0.43
C ARG A 67 -18.09 5.76 -0.12
N ARG A 68 -17.59 6.34 -1.21
CA ARG A 68 -18.22 7.48 -1.89
C ARG A 68 -17.99 7.35 -3.38
N ILE A 69 -19.06 7.42 -4.16
CA ILE A 69 -19.03 7.34 -5.63
C ILE A 69 -19.23 8.75 -6.19
N TYR A 70 -18.34 9.18 -7.07
CA TYR A 70 -18.33 10.50 -7.71
C TYR A 70 -18.82 10.46 -9.17
N LYS A 71 -18.60 9.33 -9.87
CA LYS A 71 -19.03 9.05 -11.25
C LYS A 71 -19.27 7.55 -11.43
N GLY A 72 -20.20 7.16 -12.30
CA GLY A 72 -20.39 5.77 -12.73
C GLY A 72 -21.11 4.88 -11.70
N ARG A 73 -22.16 5.41 -11.06
CA ARG A 73 -22.94 4.64 -10.06
C ARG A 73 -23.72 3.50 -10.72
N GLU A 74 -24.12 3.69 -11.97
CA GLU A 74 -24.82 2.73 -12.82
C GLU A 74 -24.03 1.44 -13.07
N TYR A 75 -22.70 1.46 -12.93
CA TYR A 75 -21.84 0.29 -13.06
C TYR A 75 -21.63 -0.47 -11.75
N LEU A 76 -22.15 0.05 -10.63
CA LEU A 76 -21.83 -0.43 -9.29
C LEU A 76 -23.09 -0.93 -8.58
N ASP A 77 -23.06 -2.20 -8.17
CA ASP A 77 -24.05 -2.76 -7.26
C ASP A 77 -23.87 -2.15 -5.85
N GLU A 78 -24.96 -1.70 -5.22
CA GLU A 78 -24.89 -1.10 -3.89
C GLU A 78 -24.34 -2.08 -2.85
N GLY A 79 -23.32 -1.64 -2.09
CA GLY A 79 -22.71 -2.43 -1.02
C GLY A 79 -21.76 -3.54 -1.47
N LYS A 80 -21.59 -3.77 -2.78
CA LYS A 80 -20.71 -4.82 -3.31
C LYS A 80 -19.24 -4.40 -3.29
N ILE A 81 -18.38 -5.37 -3.03
CA ILE A 81 -16.92 -5.22 -3.16
C ILE A 81 -16.58 -5.24 -4.64
N ILE A 82 -15.71 -4.32 -5.07
CA ILE A 82 -15.21 -4.28 -6.45
C ILE A 82 -13.83 -4.92 -6.52
N VAL A 83 -13.56 -5.63 -7.61
CA VAL A 83 -12.24 -6.17 -7.93
C VAL A 83 -11.63 -5.25 -8.98
N ILE A 84 -10.42 -4.76 -8.71
CA ILE A 84 -9.69 -3.84 -9.59
C ILE A 84 -8.41 -4.53 -10.05
N GLY A 85 -8.27 -4.68 -11.36
CA GLY A 85 -7.08 -5.23 -12.01
C GLY A 85 -6.12 -4.15 -12.50
N ASN A 86 -5.09 -4.62 -13.21
CA ASN A 86 -4.01 -3.79 -13.78
C ASN A 86 -3.32 -2.85 -12.77
N VAL A 87 -2.98 -3.37 -11.59
CA VAL A 87 -2.46 -2.50 -10.51
C VAL A 87 -1.01 -2.12 -10.76
N LEU A 88 -0.17 -3.03 -11.26
CA LEU A 88 1.27 -2.80 -11.38
C LEU A 88 1.65 -1.87 -12.54
N GLU A 89 0.92 -1.91 -13.66
CA GLU A 89 1.23 -1.05 -14.81
C GLU A 89 0.88 0.41 -14.50
N THR A 90 -0.17 0.63 -13.71
CA THR A 90 -0.71 1.96 -13.45
C THR A 90 -0.25 2.56 -12.11
N GLU A 91 0.08 1.74 -11.10
CA GLU A 91 0.47 2.22 -9.77
C GLU A 91 1.99 2.04 -9.52
N PRO A 92 2.80 3.11 -9.66
CA PRO A 92 4.26 3.03 -9.47
C PRO A 92 4.67 2.68 -8.02
N CYS A 93 3.74 2.80 -7.07
CA CYS A 93 3.94 2.49 -5.65
C CYS A 93 3.14 1.28 -5.17
N ALA A 94 2.82 0.36 -6.08
CA ALA A 94 1.99 -0.80 -5.77
C ALA A 94 2.54 -1.63 -4.60
N HIS A 95 3.86 -1.80 -4.52
CA HIS A 95 4.55 -2.51 -3.44
C HIS A 95 4.34 -1.89 -2.03
N ARG A 96 3.90 -0.62 -1.95
CA ARG A 96 3.61 0.08 -0.68
C ARG A 96 2.12 0.05 -0.31
N LEU A 97 1.29 -0.61 -1.10
CA LEU A 97 -0.14 -0.74 -0.84
C LEU A 97 -0.36 -1.72 0.31
N LEU A 98 -1.27 -1.34 1.21
CA LEU A 98 -1.61 -2.17 2.35
C LEU A 98 -3.13 -2.31 2.44
N ALA A 99 -3.58 -3.44 2.98
CA ALA A 99 -4.98 -3.58 3.33
C ALA A 99 -5.38 -2.45 4.31
N SER A 100 -6.61 -1.98 4.16
CA SER A 100 -7.20 -0.82 4.84
C SER A 100 -6.74 0.55 4.37
N ASP A 101 -5.93 0.63 3.31
CA ASP A 101 -5.63 1.92 2.67
C ASP A 101 -6.88 2.55 2.08
N VAL A 102 -7.06 3.85 2.33
CA VAL A 102 -8.11 4.64 1.71
C VAL A 102 -7.52 5.41 0.54
N ARG A 103 -8.10 5.23 -0.65
CA ARG A 103 -7.67 5.89 -1.88
C ARG A 103 -8.87 6.32 -2.71
N ILE A 104 -8.64 7.22 -3.65
CA ILE A 104 -9.57 7.50 -4.75
C ILE A 104 -9.09 6.76 -5.98
N PHE A 105 -10.02 6.06 -6.62
CA PHE A 105 -9.81 5.19 -7.76
C PHE A 105 -10.53 5.81 -8.96
N ALA A 106 -9.82 5.91 -10.07
CA ALA A 106 -10.36 6.25 -11.38
C ALA A 106 -10.26 4.98 -12.23
N LEU A 107 -11.40 4.49 -12.70
CA LEU A 107 -11.54 3.15 -13.26
C LEU A 107 -12.21 3.19 -14.62
N THR A 108 -11.76 2.30 -15.49
CA THR A 108 -12.39 1.99 -16.77
C THR A 108 -13.12 0.66 -16.63
N ASN A 109 -14.31 0.56 -17.19
CA ASN A 109 -15.13 -0.64 -17.18
C ASN A 109 -14.99 -1.41 -18.50
N GLN A 110 -14.35 -2.57 -18.44
CA GLN A 110 -14.25 -3.50 -19.57
C GLN A 110 -15.16 -4.69 -19.34
N GLN A 111 -16.40 -4.60 -19.84
CA GLN A 111 -17.40 -5.69 -19.79
C GLN A 111 -17.66 -6.23 -18.37
N GLY A 112 -17.69 -5.35 -17.37
CA GLY A 112 -17.93 -5.71 -15.96
C GLY A 112 -16.66 -5.94 -15.13
N THR A 113 -15.48 -5.87 -15.76
CA THR A 113 -14.20 -5.84 -15.05
C THR A 113 -13.69 -4.41 -14.92
N PHE A 114 -13.19 -4.05 -13.73
CA PHE A 114 -12.66 -2.71 -13.48
C PHE A 114 -11.14 -2.72 -13.52
N LEU A 115 -10.56 -1.80 -14.29
CA LEU A 115 -9.12 -1.60 -14.38
C LEU A 115 -8.77 -0.18 -13.92
N LEU A 116 -7.58 0.00 -13.34
CA LEU A 116 -7.07 1.34 -13.03
C LEU A 116 -6.78 2.10 -14.34
N ASP A 117 -7.43 3.23 -14.50
CA ASP A 117 -7.18 4.17 -15.61
C ASP A 117 -6.05 5.15 -15.26
N ALA A 118 -5.84 5.39 -13.96
CA ALA A 118 -4.83 6.31 -13.46
C ALA A 118 -4.30 5.91 -12.07
N PRO A 119 -3.11 6.42 -11.67
CA PRO A 119 -2.54 6.16 -10.34
C PRO A 119 -3.49 6.53 -9.20
N MET A 120 -3.49 5.73 -8.13
CA MET A 120 -4.37 5.94 -6.98
C MET A 120 -4.04 7.21 -6.22
N ILE A 121 -5.06 8.05 -6.04
CA ILE A 121 -4.93 9.34 -5.36
C ILE A 121 -5.09 9.18 -3.85
N ARG A 122 -4.19 9.81 -3.09
CA ARG A 122 -4.32 9.90 -1.64
C ARG A 122 -5.43 10.86 -1.24
N VAL A 123 -6.22 10.45 -0.26
CA VAL A 123 -7.30 11.26 0.29
C VAL A 123 -6.76 12.44 1.11
N SER A 124 -7.29 13.63 0.84
CA SER A 124 -7.13 14.84 1.65
C SER A 124 -8.34 15.76 1.45
N LEU A 125 -8.53 16.73 2.36
CA LEU A 125 -9.63 17.69 2.23
C LEU A 125 -9.59 18.49 0.91
N PRO A 126 -8.45 19.06 0.47
CA PRO A 126 -8.40 19.80 -0.80
C PRO A 126 -8.75 18.95 -2.03
N VAL A 127 -8.36 17.67 -1.99
CA VAL A 127 -8.70 16.71 -3.05
C VAL A 127 -10.21 16.47 -3.03
N PHE A 128 -10.80 16.18 -1.86
CA PHE A 128 -12.25 15.98 -1.76
C PHE A 128 -13.08 17.20 -2.20
N ASP A 129 -12.65 18.41 -1.85
CA ASP A 129 -13.30 19.64 -2.32
C ASP A 129 -13.24 19.76 -3.84
N THR A 130 -12.10 19.41 -4.44
CA THR A 130 -11.92 19.42 -5.90
C THR A 130 -12.87 18.44 -6.58
N PHE A 131 -12.87 17.17 -6.16
CA PHE A 131 -13.76 16.14 -6.69
C PHE A 131 -15.24 16.51 -6.50
N TYR A 132 -15.62 17.07 -5.35
CA TYR A 132 -16.99 17.48 -5.07
C TYR A 132 -17.45 18.62 -5.99
N THR A 133 -16.60 19.64 -6.19
CA THR A 133 -16.93 20.77 -7.08
C THR A 133 -17.09 20.35 -8.53
N ILE A 134 -16.23 19.45 -9.03
CA ILE A 134 -16.29 18.95 -10.40
C ILE A 134 -17.51 18.03 -10.58
N SER A 135 -17.71 17.06 -9.69
CA SER A 135 -18.84 16.12 -9.74
C SER A 135 -20.20 16.84 -9.75
N ARG A 136 -20.34 17.95 -9.01
CA ARG A 136 -21.60 18.74 -8.95
C ARG A 136 -21.68 19.90 -9.92
N LYS A 137 -20.70 20.09 -10.81
CA LYS A 137 -20.58 21.29 -11.68
C LYS A 137 -20.69 22.62 -10.90
N GLN A 138 -20.26 22.62 -9.64
CA GLN A 138 -20.31 23.79 -8.78
C GLN A 138 -19.03 24.62 -8.93
N ALA A 139 -19.18 25.95 -8.96
CA ALA A 139 -18.04 26.86 -8.93
C ALA A 139 -17.20 26.60 -7.66
N HIS A 140 -15.88 26.53 -7.79
CA HIS A 140 -14.99 26.38 -6.65
C HIS A 140 -15.07 27.63 -5.78
N ARG A 141 -15.88 27.57 -4.72
CA ARG A 141 -15.95 28.64 -3.74
C ARG A 141 -14.71 28.53 -2.87
N LYS A 142 -13.77 29.48 -3.02
CA LYS A 142 -12.67 29.62 -2.05
C LYS A 142 -13.31 29.65 -0.67
N ARG A 143 -12.95 28.68 0.18
CA ARG A 143 -13.38 28.66 1.57
C ARG A 143 -13.06 30.05 2.12
N ARG A 144 -14.06 30.78 2.64
CA ARG A 144 -13.80 32.05 3.35
C ARG A 144 -12.67 31.74 4.32
N ARG A 145 -11.65 32.60 4.42
CA ARG A 145 -10.51 32.46 5.35
C ARG A 145 -11.06 32.39 6.77
N THR A 146 -11.49 31.20 7.14
CA THR A 146 -11.90 30.82 8.47
C THR A 146 -10.61 30.36 9.12
N LYS A 147 -10.38 30.74 10.38
CA LYS A 147 -9.23 30.25 11.13
C LYS A 147 -9.13 28.73 10.94
N GLN A 148 -8.05 28.28 10.30
CA GLN A 148 -7.88 26.88 9.92
C GLN A 148 -8.06 26.02 11.17
N ALA A 149 -8.92 25.01 11.10
CA ALA A 149 -9.20 24.20 12.28
C ALA A 149 -7.91 23.48 12.69
N ILE A 150 -7.72 23.26 13.99
CA ILE A 150 -6.47 22.71 14.54
C ILE A 150 -6.09 21.37 13.88
N CYS A 151 -7.09 20.56 13.49
CA CYS A 151 -6.91 19.26 12.85
C CYS A 151 -6.93 19.29 11.31
N GLU A 152 -6.94 20.47 10.68
CA GLU A 152 -7.10 20.60 9.23
C GLU A 152 -5.78 20.38 8.47
N SER A 153 -4.64 20.61 9.13
CA SER A 153 -3.30 20.41 8.55
C SER A 153 -2.54 19.21 9.12
N SER A 154 -3.02 18.59 10.20
CA SER A 154 -2.32 17.48 10.87
C SER A 154 -2.81 16.11 10.38
N LEU A 155 -1.89 15.29 9.87
CA LEU A 155 -2.16 13.90 9.52
C LEU A 155 -1.77 12.98 10.68
N CYS A 156 -2.77 12.43 11.35
CA CYS A 156 -2.54 11.50 12.45
C CYS A 156 -2.16 10.08 11.98
N PRO A 157 -1.30 9.38 12.73
CA PRO A 157 -0.94 8.00 12.42
C PRO A 157 -2.13 7.05 12.52
N PHE A 158 -2.02 5.90 11.86
CA PHE A 158 -3.06 4.88 11.82
C PHE A 158 -3.44 4.42 13.24
N GLY A 159 -4.75 4.46 13.52
CA GLY A 159 -5.32 4.14 14.83
C GLY A 159 -5.45 5.32 15.80
N SER A 160 -5.06 6.53 15.40
CA SER A 160 -5.33 7.77 16.16
C SER A 160 -6.33 8.69 15.47
N LYS A 161 -6.92 9.58 16.27
CA LYS A 161 -7.74 10.71 15.81
C LYS A 161 -7.14 12.01 16.32
N CYS A 162 -7.24 13.08 15.54
CA CYS A 162 -6.83 14.39 16.01
C CYS A 162 -7.85 14.93 17.03
N GLY A 163 -7.38 15.31 18.22
CA GLY A 163 -8.20 15.94 19.25
C GLY A 163 -8.56 17.37 18.83
N LEU A 164 -9.85 17.66 18.62
CA LEU A 164 -10.31 18.95 18.08
C LEU A 164 -9.91 20.17 18.93
N LYS A 165 -9.65 19.97 20.22
CA LYS A 165 -9.20 21.02 21.15
C LYS A 165 -7.68 21.13 21.26
N THR A 166 -6.99 20.00 21.20
CA THR A 166 -5.54 19.90 21.48
C THR A 166 -4.70 19.92 20.21
N GLY A 167 -5.24 19.48 19.08
CA GLY A 167 -4.49 19.23 17.84
C GLY A 167 -3.63 17.98 17.87
N VAL A 168 -3.62 17.26 18.99
CA VAL A 168 -2.76 16.11 19.24
C VAL A 168 -3.45 14.84 18.76
N CYS A 169 -2.66 13.90 18.23
CA CYS A 169 -3.17 12.60 17.81
C CYS A 169 -3.37 11.67 19.01
N GLU A 170 -4.63 11.32 19.26
CA GLU A 170 -5.06 10.50 20.39
C GLU A 170 -5.41 9.09 19.93
N CYS A 171 -4.83 8.08 20.57
CA CYS A 171 -5.15 6.68 20.32
C CYS A 171 -6.51 6.31 20.90
N LYS A 172 -7.22 5.39 20.25
CA LYS A 172 -8.43 4.81 20.83
C LYS A 172 -8.06 4.01 22.09
N ALA A 173 -8.78 4.25 23.20
CA ALA A 173 -8.49 3.58 24.48
C ALA A 173 -9.09 2.17 24.60
N LYS A 174 -10.26 1.93 24.01
CA LYS A 174 -11.00 0.66 24.15
C LYS A 174 -11.53 0.17 22.81
N CYS A 175 -11.50 -1.14 22.61
CA CYS A 175 -12.18 -1.83 21.52
C CYS A 175 -13.43 -2.52 22.04
N ARG A 176 -14.47 -2.61 21.21
CA ARG A 176 -15.58 -3.52 21.48
C ARG A 176 -15.06 -4.95 21.32
N VAL A 177 -15.61 -5.88 22.08
CA VAL A 177 -15.33 -7.30 21.91
C VAL A 177 -15.94 -7.73 20.58
N VAL A 178 -15.10 -7.83 19.57
CA VAL A 178 -15.43 -8.26 18.21
C VAL A 178 -14.30 -9.18 17.79
N THR A 179 -14.65 -10.39 17.36
CA THR A 179 -13.71 -11.44 16.96
C THR A 179 -13.67 -11.51 15.43
N ASP A 180 -12.90 -10.61 14.83
CA ASP A 180 -12.65 -10.54 13.39
C ASP A 180 -11.14 -10.51 13.17
N VAL A 181 -10.49 -11.66 13.37
CA VAL A 181 -9.03 -11.76 13.42
C VAL A 181 -8.39 -11.17 12.16
N VAL A 182 -7.30 -10.43 12.34
CA VAL A 182 -6.51 -9.85 11.24
C VAL A 182 -5.03 -10.15 11.41
N CYS A 183 -4.30 -10.25 10.31
CA CYS A 183 -2.85 -10.38 10.30
C CYS A 183 -2.22 -9.00 10.24
N GLY A 184 -1.27 -8.72 11.13
CA GLY A 184 -0.44 -7.53 11.09
C GLY A 184 0.72 -7.65 10.11
N SER A 185 1.25 -6.51 9.68
CA SER A 185 2.50 -6.43 8.90
C SER A 185 3.74 -6.87 9.70
N ASP A 186 3.58 -7.12 11.00
CA ASP A 186 4.55 -7.73 11.91
C ASP A 186 4.35 -9.26 12.03
N HIS A 187 3.59 -9.86 11.12
CA HIS A 187 3.22 -11.28 11.11
C HIS A 187 2.54 -11.77 12.40
N THR A 188 1.96 -10.85 13.19
CA THR A 188 1.23 -11.15 14.41
C THR A 188 -0.27 -11.11 14.16
N SER A 189 -1.00 -12.10 14.69
CA SER A 189 -2.46 -12.12 14.60
C SER A 189 -3.08 -11.28 15.71
N TYR A 190 -4.00 -10.38 15.35
CA TYR A 190 -4.72 -9.50 16.28
C TYR A 190 -6.19 -9.91 16.32
N SER A 191 -6.79 -9.89 17.51
CA SER A 191 -8.19 -10.31 17.75
C SER A 191 -9.22 -9.55 16.90
N SER A 192 -8.93 -8.29 16.55
CA SER A 192 -9.63 -7.59 15.48
C SER A 192 -8.85 -6.43 14.91
N PHE A 193 -9.34 -5.88 13.80
CA PHE A 193 -8.88 -4.62 13.21
C PHE A 193 -8.72 -3.50 14.23
N CYS A 194 -9.65 -3.39 15.19
CA CYS A 194 -9.60 -2.37 16.22
C CYS A 194 -8.36 -2.54 17.11
N HIS A 195 -8.09 -3.76 17.57
CA HIS A 195 -6.96 -4.05 18.46
C HIS A 195 -5.62 -3.80 17.76
N LEU A 196 -5.50 -4.19 16.48
CA LEU A 196 -4.36 -3.83 15.66
C LEU A 196 -4.20 -2.31 15.54
N SER A 197 -5.29 -1.57 15.29
CA SER A 197 -5.23 -0.11 15.14
C SER A 197 -4.74 0.59 16.42
N VAL A 198 -5.16 0.12 17.60
CA VAL A 198 -4.68 0.64 18.89
C VAL A 198 -3.20 0.36 19.06
N ARG A 199 -2.75 -0.87 18.77
CA ARG A 199 -1.34 -1.24 18.83
C ARG A 199 -0.50 -0.40 17.87
N SER A 200 -0.96 -0.22 16.64
CA SER A 200 -0.32 0.63 15.64
C SER A 200 -0.16 2.06 16.14
N CYS A 201 -1.19 2.63 16.75
CA CYS A 201 -1.12 3.99 17.25
C CYS A 201 -0.04 4.16 18.34
N VAL A 202 0.08 3.19 19.25
CA VAL A 202 1.11 3.20 20.30
C VAL A 202 2.51 3.04 19.69
N LEU A 203 2.66 2.12 18.72
CA LEU A 203 3.92 1.89 18.02
C LEU A 203 4.35 3.07 17.15
N ALA A 204 3.41 3.82 16.57
CA ALA A 204 3.70 4.99 15.76
C ALA A 204 4.44 6.09 16.55
N LYS A 205 4.19 6.22 17.86
CA LYS A 205 4.95 7.12 18.75
C LYS A 205 6.42 6.74 18.87
N LYS A 206 6.76 5.48 18.58
CA LYS A 206 8.13 4.94 18.53
C LYS A 206 8.70 4.88 17.10
N GLY A 207 8.03 5.49 16.12
CA GLY A 207 8.42 5.45 14.71
C GLY A 207 8.09 4.14 13.97
N VAL A 208 7.42 3.19 14.61
CA VAL A 208 7.10 1.88 14.01
C VAL A 208 5.74 1.93 13.31
N ARG A 209 5.71 1.50 12.05
CA ARG A 209 4.49 1.45 11.24
C ARG A 209 3.91 0.03 11.23
N LEU A 210 2.83 -0.18 11.95
CA LEU A 210 2.04 -1.43 11.93
C LEU A 210 0.76 -1.23 11.13
N ARG A 211 0.46 -2.14 10.22
CA ARG A 211 -0.75 -2.12 9.38
C ARG A 211 -1.35 -3.51 9.28
N VAL A 212 -2.55 -3.59 8.74
CA VAL A 212 -3.18 -4.87 8.38
C VAL A 212 -2.48 -5.38 7.13
N ALA A 213 -1.94 -6.60 7.18
CA ALA A 213 -1.42 -7.32 6.04
C ALA A 213 -2.55 -8.06 5.31
N SER A 214 -3.38 -8.81 6.05
CA SER A 214 -4.50 -9.56 5.49
C SER A 214 -5.65 -9.71 6.49
N LYS A 215 -6.85 -10.03 5.97
CA LYS A 215 -7.97 -10.49 6.79
C LYS A 215 -7.71 -11.94 7.23
N GLY A 216 -8.18 -12.30 8.42
CA GLY A 216 -7.91 -13.60 9.03
C GLY A 216 -6.60 -13.62 9.82
N PRO A 217 -6.31 -14.73 10.52
CA PRO A 217 -5.04 -14.91 11.20
C PRO A 217 -3.87 -14.91 10.21
N CYS A 218 -2.68 -14.55 10.68
CA CYS A 218 -1.48 -14.78 9.91
C CYS A 218 -1.31 -16.28 9.68
N SER A 219 -0.96 -16.67 8.45
CA SER A 219 -0.51 -18.03 8.18
C SER A 219 0.69 -18.29 9.09
N LYS A 220 0.56 -19.25 10.01
CA LYS A 220 1.76 -19.87 10.58
C LYS A 220 2.49 -20.45 9.38
N PHE A 221 3.76 -20.10 9.18
CA PHE A 221 4.60 -20.82 8.23
C PHE A 221 4.53 -22.30 8.64
N TYR A 222 3.67 -23.08 8.00
CA TYR A 222 3.80 -24.52 8.00
C TYR A 222 5.03 -24.76 7.15
N ILE A 223 6.18 -24.94 7.80
CA ILE A 223 7.24 -25.73 7.19
C ILE A 223 6.60 -27.11 7.06
N PRO A 224 6.23 -27.58 5.85
CA PRO A 224 5.82 -28.97 5.72
C PRO A 224 6.96 -29.81 6.28
N PRO A 225 6.68 -30.88 7.06
CA PRO A 225 7.75 -31.79 7.46
C PRO A 225 8.47 -32.21 6.17
N ILE A 226 9.77 -31.93 6.11
CA ILE A 226 10.61 -32.33 4.98
C ILE A 226 10.41 -33.83 4.85
N SER A 227 9.75 -34.27 3.78
CA SER A 227 9.60 -35.69 3.51
C SER A 227 11.01 -36.27 3.37
N PRO A 228 11.40 -37.33 4.11
CA PRO A 228 12.75 -37.89 4.07
C PRO A 228 13.13 -38.50 2.71
N SER A 229 12.25 -38.45 1.70
CA SER A 229 12.47 -39.00 0.37
C SER A 229 13.35 -38.16 -0.57
N LEU A 230 13.89 -37.02 -0.14
CA LEU A 230 14.89 -36.25 -0.92
C LEU A 230 16.34 -36.59 -0.59
N PHE A 231 16.59 -37.56 0.30
CA PHE A 231 17.94 -38.08 0.53
C PHE A 231 18.29 -39.14 -0.53
N SER A 232 18.84 -38.70 -1.67
CA SER A 232 19.53 -39.62 -2.58
C SER A 232 20.99 -39.74 -2.14
N THR A 233 21.31 -40.78 -1.37
CA THR A 233 22.71 -41.13 -1.07
C THR A 233 23.35 -41.75 -2.30
N HIS A 234 24.16 -40.99 -3.04
CA HIS A 234 25.02 -41.58 -4.07
C HIS A 234 26.37 -41.94 -3.44
N LEU A 235 26.65 -43.25 -3.33
CA LEU A 235 27.98 -43.77 -2.98
C LEU A 235 28.84 -43.75 -4.24
N THR A 236 29.92 -42.97 -4.26
CA THR A 236 31.00 -43.13 -5.23
C THR A 236 32.24 -43.69 -4.52
N PRO A 237 32.87 -44.76 -5.02
CA PRO A 237 34.04 -45.33 -4.38
C PRO A 237 35.29 -44.57 -4.83
N HIS A 238 35.89 -43.76 -3.96
CA HIS A 238 37.32 -43.48 -4.06
C HIS A 238 37.90 -43.03 -2.71
N ASN A 239 38.86 -43.82 -2.22
CA ASN A 239 39.83 -43.56 -1.15
C ASN A 239 39.32 -43.00 0.19
N ASN A 240 38.89 -43.91 1.07
CA ASN A 240 39.10 -43.95 2.54
C ASN A 240 39.00 -42.67 3.39
N HIS A 241 38.28 -41.63 2.96
CA HIS A 241 37.79 -40.57 3.83
C HIS A 241 36.31 -40.32 3.57
N ILE A 242 35.47 -40.56 4.57
CA ILE A 242 34.06 -40.17 4.54
C ILE A 242 34.02 -38.65 4.73
N VAL A 243 33.80 -37.91 3.64
CA VAL A 243 33.48 -36.48 3.70
C VAL A 243 31.98 -36.33 3.49
N PHE A 244 31.24 -35.92 4.54
CA PHE A 244 29.85 -35.51 4.40
C PHE A 244 29.81 -34.13 3.74
N VAL A 245 29.59 -34.08 2.42
CA VAL A 245 29.24 -32.83 1.74
C VAL A 245 27.73 -32.65 1.85
N TYR A 246 27.28 -31.79 2.77
CA TYR A 246 25.89 -31.37 2.85
C TYR A 246 25.66 -30.29 1.79
N SER A 247 25.13 -30.67 0.62
CA SER A 247 24.48 -29.70 -0.26
C SER A 247 23.10 -29.39 0.33
N ILE A 248 23.05 -28.30 1.09
CA ILE A 248 21.80 -27.66 1.45
C ILE A 248 21.36 -26.85 0.22
N ASP A 249 20.61 -27.47 -0.70
CA ASP A 249 19.84 -26.71 -1.68
C ASP A 249 18.61 -26.12 -0.98
N ILE A 250 18.85 -25.11 -0.15
CA ILE A 250 17.82 -24.14 0.17
C ILE A 250 17.61 -23.36 -1.13
N CYS A 251 16.48 -23.60 -1.80
CA CYS A 251 15.91 -22.67 -2.78
C CYS A 251 15.52 -21.37 -2.07
N CYS A 252 16.52 -20.58 -1.69
CA CYS A 252 16.44 -19.14 -1.53
C CYS A 252 17.04 -18.55 -2.80
N SER A 253 16.28 -18.52 -3.89
CA SER A 253 16.64 -17.70 -5.05
C SER A 253 16.28 -16.24 -4.75
N CYS A 254 17.02 -15.62 -3.83
CA CYS A 254 17.34 -14.20 -3.91
C CYS A 254 18.76 -14.12 -4.48
N HIS A 255 18.88 -14.03 -5.81
CA HIS A 255 20.13 -13.62 -6.44
C HIS A 255 19.98 -12.17 -6.93
N TRP A 256 20.56 -11.25 -6.16
CA TRP A 256 21.03 -9.96 -6.66
C TRP A 256 22.43 -10.19 -7.23
N SER A 257 22.68 -9.79 -8.48
CA SER A 257 23.98 -9.62 -9.17
C SER A 257 23.66 -9.13 -10.59
N VAL A 258 24.21 -8.06 -11.17
CA VAL A 258 25.16 -6.98 -10.82
C VAL A 258 24.70 -5.75 -11.60
#